data_AF-A0A136MWK7-F1
#
_entry.id   AF-A0A136MWK7-F1
#
_cell.length_a   1.000
_cell.length_b   1.000
_cell.length_c   1.000
_cell.angle_alpha   90.00
_cell.angle_beta   90.00
_cell.angle_gamma   90.00
#
_symmetry.space_group_name_H-M   'P 1'
#
loop_
_entity.id
_entity.type
_entity.pdbx_description
1 polymer ?
#
loop_
_entity_poly.entity_id
_entity_poly.type
_entity_poly.pdbx_seq_one_letter_code
_entity_poly.pdbx_strand_id
1 'polypeptide(L)'
;MSTLEWSYDEFIAFMLIYVAHVDMDFSDEEKTVIRNNVGTDIYDKMLTIFNEKSDYQALEIILSYKPLYYPTPEQKDELLDKIKLLFNADHDFNTMEKELYHFMSRLM
;
A
#
# COMPACT_ATOMS: atom_id res chain seq x y z
N MET A 1 -14.03 -19.95 6.22
CA MET A 1 -13.47 -18.66 6.67
C MET A 1 -11.97 -18.80 6.59
N SER A 2 -11.37 -18.46 5.45
CA SER A 2 -9.91 -18.49 5.30
C SER A 2 -9.42 -17.14 5.80
N THR A 3 -8.94 -17.10 7.04
CA THR A 3 -8.27 -15.96 7.65
C THR A 3 -6.97 -15.71 6.88
N LEU A 4 -7.04 -14.90 5.83
CA LEU A 4 -5.86 -14.33 5.21
C LEU A 4 -5.34 -13.29 6.20
N GLU A 5 -4.53 -13.69 7.17
CA GLU A 5 -3.73 -12.77 7.98
C GLU A 5 -2.55 -12.37 7.10
N TRP A 6 -2.76 -11.38 6.22
CA TRP A 6 -1.65 -10.80 5.46
C TRP A 6 -0.62 -10.26 6.43
N SER A 7 0.66 -10.49 6.13
CA SER A 7 1.73 -9.82 6.86
C SER A 7 1.65 -8.30 6.66
N TYR A 8 2.34 -7.55 7.51
CA TYR A 8 2.41 -6.10 7.36
C TYR A 8 2.95 -5.71 5.98
N ASP A 9 4.00 -6.38 5.49
CA ASP A 9 4.60 -6.12 4.18
C ASP A 9 3.64 -6.42 3.03
N GLU A 10 2.85 -7.48 3.13
CA GLU A 10 1.80 -7.83 2.17
C GLU A 10 0.70 -6.76 2.13
N PHE A 11 0.28 -6.27 3.30
CA PHE A 11 -0.68 -5.18 3.41
C PHE A 11 -0.15 -3.87 2.82
N ILE A 12 1.09 -3.50 3.12
CA ILE A 12 1.76 -2.33 2.54
C ILE A 12 1.83 -2.45 1.02
N ALA A 13 2.31 -3.59 0.50
CA ALA A 13 2.40 -3.82 -0.94
C ALA A 13 1.04 -3.67 -1.63
N PHE A 14 -0.02 -4.26 -1.06
CA PHE A 14 -1.37 -4.16 -1.60
C PHE A 14 -1.91 -2.72 -1.59
N MET A 15 -1.68 -1.97 -0.51
CA MET A 15 -2.08 -0.56 -0.41
C MET A 15 -1.37 0.30 -1.45
N LEU A 16 -0.06 0.10 -1.64
CA LEU A 16 0.71 0.88 -2.61
C LEU A 16 0.27 0.58 -4.04
N ILE A 17 -0.01 -0.69 -4.37
CA ILE A 17 -0.58 -1.08 -5.68
C ILE A 17 -1.93 -0.39 -5.91
N TYR A 18 -2.77 -0.30 -4.88
CA TYR A 18 -4.04 0.42 -4.98
C TYR A 18 -3.85 1.91 -5.25
N VAL A 19 -2.99 2.58 -4.48
CA VAL A 19 -2.72 4.03 -4.66
C VAL A 19 -2.14 4.30 -6.03
N ALA A 20 -1.17 3.50 -6.45
CA ALA A 20 -0.60 3.51 -7.79
C ALA A 20 -1.64 3.35 -8.90
N HIS A 21 -2.65 2.50 -8.70
CA HIS A 21 -3.72 2.32 -9.66
C HIS A 21 -4.64 3.55 -9.74
N VAL A 22 -5.01 4.13 -8.59
CA VAL A 22 -5.89 5.29 -8.50
C VAL A 22 -5.25 6.56 -9.05
N ASP A 23 -3.94 6.72 -8.88
CA ASP A 23 -3.20 7.88 -9.37
C ASP A 23 -3.08 7.92 -10.91
N MET A 24 -3.30 6.79 -11.59
CA MET A 24 -3.22 6.62 -13.07
C MET A 24 -1.88 6.98 -13.72
N ASP A 25 -0.91 7.56 -13.00
CA ASP A 25 0.39 8.02 -13.49
C ASP A 25 1.57 7.23 -12.89
N PHE A 26 1.32 5.96 -12.59
CA PHE A 26 2.29 5.10 -11.94
C PHE A 26 3.38 4.60 -12.90
N SER A 27 4.59 5.08 -12.67
CA SER A 27 5.77 4.78 -13.49
C SER A 27 6.33 3.37 -13.23
N ASP A 28 7.06 2.82 -14.20
CA ASP A 28 7.72 1.52 -14.04
C ASP A 28 8.89 1.57 -13.03
N GLU A 29 9.46 2.75 -12.80
CA GLU A 29 10.46 3.00 -11.76
C GLU A 29 9.85 2.81 -10.37
N GLU A 30 8.68 3.39 -10.13
CA GLU A 30 7.94 3.25 -8.89
C GLU A 30 7.50 1.80 -8.62
N LYS A 31 7.07 1.06 -9.65
CA LYS A 31 6.84 -0.41 -9.54
C LYS A 31 8.07 -1.14 -9.03
N THR A 32 9.22 -0.78 -9.59
CA THR A 32 10.50 -1.39 -9.26
C THR A 32 10.91 -1.05 -7.83
N VAL A 33 10.67 0.18 -7.38
CA VAL A 33 10.90 0.61 -6.00
C VAL A 33 10.04 -0.18 -5.01
N ILE A 34 8.72 -0.32 -5.27
CA ILE A 34 7.86 -1.18 -4.43
C ILE A 34 8.40 -2.60 -4.40
N ARG A 35 8.67 -3.17 -5.57
CA ARG A 35 9.16 -4.54 -5.71
C ARG A 35 10.45 -4.78 -4.92
N ASN A 36 11.39 -3.84 -4.95
CA ASN A 36 12.66 -3.97 -4.23
C ASN A 36 12.49 -3.86 -2.71
N ASN A 37 11.53 -3.07 -2.24
CA ASN A 37 11.30 -2.84 -0.80
C ASN A 37 10.47 -3.93 -0.14
N VAL A 38 9.36 -4.34 -0.76
CA VAL A 38 8.46 -5.36 -0.20
C VAL A 38 8.87 -6.78 -0.62
N GLY A 39 9.75 -6.91 -1.62
CA GLY A 39 10.15 -8.18 -2.21
C GLY A 39 9.28 -8.56 -3.41
N THR A 40 9.93 -9.13 -4.43
CA THR A 40 9.29 -9.51 -5.70
C THR A 40 8.14 -10.50 -5.52
N ASP A 41 8.32 -11.52 -4.69
CA ASP A 41 7.29 -12.52 -4.44
C ASP A 41 6.01 -11.91 -3.81
N ILE A 42 6.18 -10.98 -2.86
CA ILE A 42 5.07 -10.29 -2.20
C ILE A 42 4.38 -9.35 -3.19
N TYR A 43 5.16 -8.58 -3.95
CA TYR A 43 4.61 -7.65 -4.93
C TYR A 43 3.78 -8.38 -6.00
N ASP A 44 4.34 -9.42 -6.64
CA ASP A 44 3.64 -10.14 -7.71
C ASP A 44 2.40 -10.87 -7.17
N LYS A 45 2.47 -11.42 -5.94
CA LYS A 45 1.32 -12.03 -5.27
C LYS A 45 0.20 -11.01 -5.02
N MET A 46 0.52 -9.85 -4.45
CA MET A 46 -0.47 -8.82 -4.15
C MET A 46 -1.04 -8.18 -5.41
N LEU A 47 -0.22 -8.00 -6.45
CA LEU A 47 -0.66 -7.51 -7.75
C LEU A 47 -1.64 -8.48 -8.43
N THR A 48 -1.37 -9.78 -8.34
CA THR A 48 -2.29 -10.81 -8.85
C THR A 48 -3.63 -10.74 -8.12
N ILE A 49 -3.61 -10.65 -6.79
CA ILE A 49 -4.83 -10.51 -5.98
C ILE A 49 -5.57 -9.22 -6.34
N PHE A 50 -4.85 -8.12 -6.52
CA PHE A 50 -5.43 -6.82 -6.89
C PHE A 50 -6.12 -6.87 -8.25
N ASN A 51 -5.48 -7.46 -9.27
CA ASN A 51 -6.04 -7.60 -10.62
C ASN A 51 -7.29 -8.49 -10.67
N GLU A 52 -7.46 -9.40 -9.70
CA GLU A 52 -8.67 -10.22 -9.54
C GLU A 52 -9.79 -9.51 -8.78
N LYS A 53 -9.56 -8.29 -8.27
CA LYS A 53 -10.50 -7.51 -7.48
C LYS A 53 -10.92 -6.27 -8.26
N SER A 54 -12.14 -5.81 -8.05
CA SER A 54 -12.54 -4.48 -8.51
C SER A 54 -11.98 -3.40 -7.58
N ASP A 55 -11.90 -2.15 -8.04
CA ASP A 55 -11.45 -1.01 -7.23
C ASP A 55 -12.21 -0.92 -5.89
N TYR A 56 -13.52 -1.16 -5.93
CA TYR A 56 -14.35 -1.17 -4.74
C TYR A 56 -13.96 -2.29 -3.77
N GLN A 57 -13.74 -3.50 -4.27
CA GLN A 57 -13.32 -4.64 -3.44
C GLN A 57 -11.92 -4.46 -2.86
N ALA A 58 -10.99 -3.91 -3.64
CA ALA A 58 -9.64 -3.60 -3.16
C ALA A 58 -9.68 -2.55 -2.04
N LEU A 59 -10.53 -1.53 -2.18
CA LEU A 59 -10.75 -0.54 -1.13
C LEU A 59 -11.37 -1.15 0.13
N GLU A 60 -12.40 -2.00 -0.01
CA GLU A 60 -13.01 -2.71 1.13
C GLU A 60 -11.98 -3.56 1.89
N ILE A 61 -11.07 -4.22 1.16
CA ILE A 61 -9.98 -5.00 1.77
C ILE A 61 -9.09 -4.07 2.61
N ILE A 62 -8.62 -2.96 2.05
CA ILE A 62 -7.77 -2.00 2.79
C ILE A 62 -8.48 -1.51 4.06
N LEU A 63 -9.78 -1.16 3.94
CA LEU A 63 -10.59 -0.73 5.08
C LEU A 63 -10.82 -1.83 6.12
N SER A 64 -10.90 -3.10 5.72
CA SER A 64 -11.03 -4.23 6.64
C SER A 64 -9.79 -4.42 7.53
N TYR A 65 -8.62 -3.98 7.05
CA TYR A 65 -7.36 -4.01 7.78
C TYR A 65 -7.13 -2.75 8.64
N LYS A 66 -7.94 -1.71 8.50
CA LYS A 66 -7.93 -0.52 9.37
C LYS A 66 -7.91 -0.87 10.87
N PRO A 67 -8.81 -1.71 11.41
CA PRO A 67 -8.79 -2.05 12.84
C PRO A 67 -7.52 -2.80 13.28
N LEU A 68 -6.82 -3.46 12.35
CA LEU A 68 -5.60 -4.24 12.63
C LEU A 68 -4.34 -3.38 12.59
N TYR A 69 -4.23 -2.49 11.60
CA TYR A 69 -2.98 -1.78 11.32
C TYR A 69 -3.01 -0.28 11.62
N TYR A 70 -4.19 0.35 11.65
CA TYR A 70 -4.32 1.80 11.91
C TYR A 70 -5.71 2.20 12.47
N PRO A 71 -6.14 1.67 13.63
CA PRO A 71 -7.44 1.99 14.20
C PRO A 71 -7.56 3.44 14.68
N THR A 72 -6.45 4.10 15.06
CA THR A 72 -6.45 5.51 15.46
C THR A 72 -5.74 6.40 14.44
N PRO A 73 -6.03 7.72 14.44
CA PRO A 73 -5.29 8.69 13.64
C PRO A 73 -3.78 8.65 13.91
N GLU A 74 -3.34 8.47 15.16
CA GLU A 74 -1.89 8.40 15.46
C GLU A 74 -1.24 7.18 14.82
N GLN A 75 -1.89 6.01 14.86
CA GLN A 75 -1.37 4.79 14.23
C GLN A 75 -1.39 4.88 12.70
N LYS A 76 -2.28 5.69 12.13
CA LYS A 76 -2.24 6.01 10.70
C LYS A 76 -0.97 6.79 10.35
N ASP A 77 -0.60 7.76 11.19
CA ASP A 77 0.62 8.53 10.99
C ASP A 77 1.88 7.65 11.22
N GLU A 78 1.86 6.76 12.20
CA GLU A 78 2.93 5.76 12.38
C GLU A 78 3.08 4.82 11.18
N LEU A 79 1.95 4.40 10.59
CA LEU A 79 1.92 3.59 9.37
C LEU A 79 2.55 4.35 8.21
N LEU A 80 2.16 5.62 8.01
CA LEU A 80 2.76 6.49 7.00
C LEU A 80 4.26 6.68 7.22
N ASP A 81 4.69 6.95 8.44
CA ASP A 81 6.12 7.13 8.75
C ASP A 81 6.93 5.84 8.58
N LYS A 82 6.35 4.67 8.84
CA LYS A 82 6.98 3.38 8.52
C LYS A 82 7.14 3.18 7.03
N ILE A 83 6.12 3.49 6.24
CA ILE A 83 6.19 3.44 4.78
C ILE A 83 7.28 4.41 4.31
N LYS A 84 7.31 5.65 4.81
CA LYS A 84 8.41 6.58 4.53
C LYS A 84 9.77 5.99 4.86
N LEU A 85 9.95 5.37 6.02
CA LEU A 85 11.24 4.79 6.40
C LEU A 85 11.66 3.64 5.48
N LEU A 86 10.73 2.81 5.03
CA LEU A 86 11.00 1.74 4.06
C LEU A 86 11.50 2.34 2.75
N PHE A 87 10.81 3.37 2.24
CA PHE A 87 11.06 3.89 0.90
C PHE A 87 12.05 5.07 0.79
N ASN A 88 12.34 5.76 1.89
CA ASN A 88 13.29 6.88 1.94
C ASN A 88 14.76 6.41 1.88
N ALA A 89 15.01 5.09 1.90
CA ALA A 89 16.33 4.52 1.66
C ALA A 89 16.85 4.81 0.24
N ASP A 90 15.96 4.91 -0.75
CA ASP A 90 16.32 5.01 -2.18
C ASP A 90 16.08 6.40 -2.81
N HIS A 91 15.77 7.45 -2.02
CA HIS A 91 15.58 8.86 -2.46
C HIS A 91 14.49 9.16 -3.53
N ASP A 92 13.89 8.16 -4.17
CA ASP A 92 12.96 8.33 -5.31
C ASP A 92 11.46 8.30 -4.96
N PHE A 93 11.07 8.04 -3.71
CA PHE A 93 9.66 7.79 -3.34
C PHE A 93 8.77 9.04 -3.17
N ASN A 94 9.26 10.23 -3.50
CA ASN A 94 8.63 11.50 -3.12
C ASN A 94 7.23 11.74 -3.73
N THR A 95 6.96 11.21 -4.93
CA THR A 95 5.65 11.38 -5.60
C THR A 95 4.62 10.41 -5.01
N MET A 96 4.92 9.11 -5.00
CA MET A 96 4.03 8.10 -4.43
C MET A 96 3.71 8.32 -2.95
N GLU A 97 4.67 8.82 -2.17
CA GLU A 97 4.45 9.17 -0.76
C GLU A 97 3.32 10.19 -0.60
N LYS A 98 3.30 11.23 -1.43
CA LYS A 98 2.27 12.27 -1.38
C LYS A 98 0.91 11.71 -1.75
N GLU A 99 0.85 10.87 -2.78
CA GLU A 99 -0.41 10.26 -3.19
C GLU A 99 -0.96 9.29 -2.14
N LEU A 100 -0.08 8.49 -1.54
CA LEU A 100 -0.44 7.64 -0.42
C LEU A 100 -0.96 8.46 0.77
N TYR A 101 -0.27 9.55 1.11
CA TYR A 101 -0.71 10.45 2.17
C TYR A 101 -2.07 11.08 1.85
N HIS A 102 -2.28 11.54 0.62
CA HIS A 102 -3.55 12.10 0.15
C HIS A 102 -4.68 11.07 0.20
N PHE A 103 -4.44 9.86 -0.28
CA PHE A 103 -5.38 8.74 -0.21
C PHE A 103 -5.77 8.43 1.24
N MET A 104 -4.78 8.19 2.10
CA MET A 104 -5.02 7.88 3.51
C MET A 104 -5.65 9.05 4.27
N SER A 105 -5.41 10.29 3.86
CA SER A 105 -6.08 11.48 4.41
C SER A 105 -7.54 11.57 3.98
N ARG A 106 -7.92 11.05 2.81
CA ARG A 106 -9.32 10.99 2.36
C ARG A 106 -10.12 9.86 2.99
N LEU A 107 -9.45 8.83 3.51
CA LEU A 107 -10.07 7.71 4.24
C LEU A 107 -10.39 8.00 5.72
N MET A 108 -10.13 9.24 6.18
CA MET A 108 -10.49 9.74 7.50
C MET A 108 -11.92 10.27 7.54
#